data_AF-A0A962V1Z6-F1
#
_entry.id   AF-A0A962V1Z6-F1
#
_cell.length_a   1.000
_cell.length_b   1.000
_cell.length_c   1.000
_cell.angle_alpha   90.00
_cell.angle_beta   90.00
_cell.angle_gamma   90.00
#
_symmetry.space_group_name_H-M   'P 1'
#
loop_
_entity.id
_entity.type
_entity.pdbx_description
1 polymer ?
#
loop_
_entity_poly.entity_id
_entity_poly.type
_entity_poly.pdbx_seq_one_letter_code
_entity_poly.pdbx_strand_id
1 'polypeptide(L)'
;LYGEYGMKFISWWTPGQETMSSSKPLAGPADLKDWKFRSPPGMETEIFASMGASPIVMDFGEVFTALETKIIDGADASNLANNKSMGIYDIVKHATYPGFHSMPADHIAINKEKWDELPPDLQRIIEVAGERMGFRNSLSADVTNHLAAQELQAAGVTLYDWSAEDRGAFRKVAQAKWQEWADRTPEARKIVDSHIEFMKMLGLIKD
;
A
#
# COMPACT_ATOMS: atom_id res chain seq x y z
N LEU A 1 -8.84 -11.23 -16.27
CA LEU A 1 -7.58 -11.07 -15.50
C LEU A 1 -6.78 -12.36 -15.51
N TYR A 2 -6.72 -13.20 -14.46
CA TYR A 2 -5.78 -14.34 -14.42
C TYR A 2 -5.96 -15.40 -15.53
N GLY A 3 -7.21 -15.81 -15.80
CA GLY A 3 -7.49 -16.90 -16.75
C GLY A 3 -7.04 -16.62 -18.18
N GLU A 4 -7.08 -15.36 -18.62
CA GLU A 4 -6.63 -14.92 -19.95
C GLU A 4 -5.12 -15.11 -20.15
N TYR A 5 -4.37 -15.18 -19.06
CA TYR A 5 -2.91 -15.39 -19.05
C TYR A 5 -2.52 -16.81 -18.62
N GLY A 6 -3.45 -17.77 -18.69
CA GLY A 6 -3.15 -19.16 -18.32
C GLY A 6 -2.86 -19.34 -16.83
N MET A 7 -3.44 -18.50 -15.97
CA MET A 7 -3.30 -18.57 -14.52
C MET A 7 -4.63 -18.78 -13.82
N LYS A 8 -4.61 -19.55 -12.73
CA LYS A 8 -5.70 -19.69 -11.76
C LYS A 8 -5.35 -18.87 -10.53
N PHE A 9 -6.20 -17.90 -10.21
CA PHE A 9 -6.19 -17.23 -8.92
C PHE A 9 -6.59 -18.21 -7.81
N ILE A 10 -5.85 -18.20 -6.70
CA ILE A 10 -6.06 -19.09 -5.55
C ILE A 10 -6.56 -18.31 -4.34
N SER A 11 -5.79 -17.32 -3.88
CA SER A 11 -6.13 -16.53 -2.71
C SER A 11 -5.42 -15.18 -2.72
N TRP A 12 -5.80 -14.31 -1.80
CA TRP A 12 -5.24 -12.98 -1.62
C TRP A 12 -5.17 -12.61 -0.14
N TRP A 13 -4.38 -11.59 0.17
CA TRP A 13 -4.31 -10.99 1.49
C TRP A 13 -3.85 -9.53 1.41
N THR A 14 -4.01 -8.81 2.51
CA THR A 14 -3.45 -7.47 2.66
C THR A 14 -2.38 -7.51 3.74
N PRO A 15 -1.13 -7.10 3.48
CA PRO A 15 -0.08 -7.04 4.50
C PRO A 15 -0.24 -5.83 5.46
N GLY A 16 -1.45 -5.27 5.56
CA GLY A 16 -1.75 -4.06 6.30
C GLY A 16 -1.59 -2.78 5.48
N GLN A 17 -2.04 -1.66 6.03
CA GLN A 17 -1.84 -0.34 5.44
C GLN A 17 -0.36 0.07 5.55
N GLU A 18 0.19 0.56 4.44
CA GLU A 18 1.57 1.01 4.37
C GLU A 18 1.72 2.43 4.93
N THR A 19 2.89 2.74 5.44
CA THR A 19 3.16 4.04 6.08
C THR A 19 4.16 4.83 5.28
N MET A 20 3.95 6.15 5.19
CA MET A 20 5.01 7.06 4.75
C MET A 20 5.99 7.28 5.88
N SER A 21 7.28 7.19 5.60
CA SER A 21 8.37 7.51 6.53
C SER A 21 9.05 8.81 6.11
N SER A 22 9.43 9.68 7.04
CA SER A 22 10.04 10.98 6.69
C SER A 22 11.00 11.56 7.73
N SER A 23 12.02 12.27 7.23
CA SER A 23 12.93 13.11 8.00
C SER A 23 12.28 14.40 8.51
N LYS A 24 11.11 14.77 7.97
CA LYS A 24 10.33 15.97 8.33
C LYS A 24 8.91 15.57 8.76
N PRO A 25 8.20 16.43 9.51
CA PRO A 25 6.79 16.20 9.82
C PRO A 25 5.93 15.94 8.58
N LEU A 26 4.98 15.01 8.71
CA LEU A 26 3.93 14.73 7.72
C LEU A 26 2.56 14.77 8.42
N ALA A 27 2.20 15.92 8.97
CA ALA A 27 0.99 16.12 9.77
C ALA A 27 -0.27 16.30 8.91
N GLY A 28 -0.13 16.62 7.63
CA GLY A 28 -1.26 16.69 6.69
C GLY A 28 -0.83 16.93 5.24
N PRO A 29 -1.79 17.12 4.32
CA PRO A 29 -1.52 17.24 2.88
C PRO A 29 -0.60 18.41 2.52
N ALA A 30 -0.59 19.49 3.32
CA ALA A 30 0.28 20.63 3.10
C ALA A 30 1.78 20.26 3.19
N ASP A 31 2.13 19.28 4.02
CA ASP A 31 3.51 18.81 4.21
C ASP A 31 4.01 17.97 3.02
N LEU A 32 3.14 17.58 2.10
CA LEU A 32 3.54 16.89 0.86
C LEU A 32 4.20 17.83 -0.14
N LYS A 33 3.96 19.14 -0.04
CA LYS A 33 4.49 20.11 -1.01
C LYS A 33 6.02 20.12 -0.97
N ASP A 34 6.64 19.97 -2.13
CA ASP A 34 8.08 19.87 -2.34
C ASP A 34 8.74 18.71 -1.56
N TRP A 35 7.95 17.79 -0.99
CA TRP A 35 8.46 16.66 -0.23
C TRP A 35 9.07 15.64 -1.18
N LYS A 36 10.37 15.43 -1.03
CA LYS A 36 11.17 14.54 -1.88
C LYS A 36 11.25 13.17 -1.25
N PHE A 37 10.56 12.18 -1.80
CA PHE A 37 10.48 10.85 -1.18
C PHE A 37 10.63 9.74 -2.22
N ARG A 38 10.98 8.53 -1.79
CA ARG A 38 10.94 7.36 -2.66
C ARG A 38 9.50 6.91 -2.90
N SER A 39 9.13 6.67 -4.15
CA SER A 39 7.84 6.07 -4.56
C SER A 39 8.11 4.86 -5.48
N PRO A 40 7.33 3.77 -5.40
CA PRO A 40 7.31 2.75 -6.45
C PRO A 40 6.82 3.33 -7.79
N PRO A 41 7.16 2.70 -8.94
CA PRO A 41 6.63 3.16 -10.22
C PRO A 41 5.11 2.98 -10.30
N GLY A 42 4.41 3.99 -10.84
CA GLY A 42 3.02 3.85 -11.26
C GLY A 42 2.11 4.99 -10.81
N MET A 43 0.83 4.67 -10.66
CA MET A 43 -0.24 5.62 -10.33
C MET A 43 0.04 6.42 -9.04
N GLU A 44 0.63 5.78 -8.03
CA GLU A 44 0.91 6.39 -6.74
C GLU A 44 1.90 7.57 -6.87
N THR A 45 2.96 7.42 -7.67
CA THR A 45 3.85 8.52 -8.08
C THR A 45 3.08 9.69 -8.69
N GLU A 46 2.14 9.42 -9.62
CA GLU A 46 1.36 10.44 -10.31
C GLU A 46 0.40 11.18 -9.36
N ILE A 47 -0.17 10.48 -8.37
CA ILE A 47 -1.04 11.07 -7.33
C ILE A 47 -0.24 12.05 -6.48
N PHE A 48 0.90 11.62 -5.93
CA PHE A 48 1.72 12.48 -5.07
C PHE A 48 2.31 13.68 -5.83
N ALA A 49 2.76 13.48 -7.07
CA ALA A 49 3.21 14.58 -7.92
C ALA A 49 2.10 15.62 -8.18
N SER A 50 0.85 15.18 -8.35
CA SER A 50 -0.31 16.06 -8.53
C SER A 50 -0.62 16.88 -7.26
N MET A 51 -0.13 16.47 -6.10
CA MET A 51 -0.24 17.19 -4.83
C MET A 51 0.98 18.08 -4.53
N GLY A 52 1.92 18.19 -5.47
CA GLY A 52 3.12 19.03 -5.35
C GLY A 52 4.30 18.35 -4.66
N ALA A 53 4.24 17.05 -4.38
CA ALA A 53 5.39 16.30 -3.91
C ALA A 53 6.39 16.05 -5.04
N SER A 54 7.62 15.65 -4.69
CA SER A 54 8.70 15.29 -5.61
C SER A 54 9.08 13.81 -5.46
N PRO A 55 8.21 12.87 -5.87
CA PRO A 55 8.51 11.45 -5.78
C PRO A 55 9.70 11.07 -6.67
N ILE A 56 10.56 10.20 -6.17
CA ILE A 56 11.67 9.60 -6.91
C ILE A 56 11.42 8.10 -7.00
N VAL A 57 11.31 7.61 -8.23
CA VAL A 57 11.16 6.19 -8.51
C VAL A 57 12.51 5.50 -8.34
N MET A 58 12.58 4.55 -7.42
CA MET A 58 13.76 3.70 -7.19
C MET A 58 13.36 2.36 -6.56
N ASP A 59 14.26 1.39 -6.66
CA ASP A 59 14.01 0.05 -6.16
C ASP A 59 13.96 0.01 -4.64
N PHE A 60 13.18 -0.94 -4.10
CA PHE A 60 12.97 -1.07 -2.65
C PHE A 60 14.29 -1.27 -1.88
N GLY A 61 15.24 -2.01 -2.47
CA GLY A 61 16.55 -2.26 -1.85
C GLY A 61 17.44 -1.02 -1.72
N GLU A 62 17.13 0.07 -2.42
CA GLU A 62 17.93 1.30 -2.42
C GLU A 62 17.44 2.31 -1.38
N VAL A 63 16.26 2.09 -0.79
CA VAL A 63 15.57 3.04 0.11
C VAL A 63 16.45 3.42 1.31
N PHE A 64 17.03 2.44 2.00
CA PHE A 64 17.83 2.71 3.20
C PHE A 64 19.02 3.62 2.88
N THR A 65 19.82 3.25 1.86
CA THR A 65 20.98 4.04 1.43
C THR A 65 20.57 5.41 0.91
N ALA A 66 19.45 5.53 0.20
CA ALA A 66 18.97 6.82 -0.30
C ALA A 66 18.53 7.77 0.85
N LEU A 67 17.93 7.23 1.92
CA LEU A 67 17.63 7.99 3.13
C LEU A 67 18.92 8.36 3.88
N GLU A 68 19.84 7.41 4.06
CA GLU A 68 21.10 7.61 4.79
C GLU A 68 21.97 8.70 4.13
N THR A 69 22.05 8.67 2.81
CA THR A 69 22.77 9.66 2.00
C THR A 69 21.98 10.95 1.76
N LYS A 70 20.74 11.04 2.27
CA LYS A 70 19.82 12.19 2.13
C LYS A 70 19.51 12.55 0.67
N ILE A 71 19.55 11.56 -0.22
CA ILE A 71 19.04 11.71 -1.59
C ILE A 71 17.53 11.94 -1.55
N ILE A 72 16.84 11.34 -0.58
CA ILE A 72 15.39 11.49 -0.31
C ILE A 72 15.16 11.91 1.16
N ASP A 73 14.07 12.63 1.41
CA ASP A 73 13.59 13.08 2.72
C ASP A 73 12.57 12.10 3.34
N GLY A 74 12.29 11.00 2.67
CA GLY A 74 11.30 10.02 3.10
C GLY A 74 11.08 8.92 2.09
N ALA A 75 10.24 7.96 2.45
CA ALA A 75 9.93 6.83 1.58
C ALA A 75 8.51 6.31 1.80
N ASP A 76 7.83 6.04 0.68
CA ASP A 76 6.92 4.91 0.57
C ASP A 76 7.74 3.64 0.44
N ALA A 77 7.54 2.66 1.34
CA ALA A 77 8.31 1.43 1.36
C ALA A 77 7.44 0.22 1.71
N SER A 78 6.93 0.18 2.94
CA SER A 78 6.07 -0.89 3.44
C SER A 78 5.23 -0.43 4.64
N ASN A 79 4.64 -1.38 5.35
CA ASN A 79 3.97 -1.15 6.64
C ASN A 79 4.96 -0.80 7.77
N LEU A 80 4.41 -0.34 8.90
CA LEU A 80 5.18 0.22 10.01
C LEU A 80 6.17 -0.78 10.61
N ALA A 81 5.75 -2.03 10.79
CA ALA A 81 6.58 -3.10 11.35
C ALA A 81 7.76 -3.45 10.43
N ASN A 82 7.52 -3.55 9.12
CA ASN A 82 8.56 -3.83 8.14
C ASN A 82 9.55 -2.66 8.05
N ASN A 83 9.06 -1.43 7.95
CA ASN A 83 9.92 -0.24 7.92
C ASN A 83 10.80 -0.14 9.17
N LYS A 84 10.26 -0.51 10.34
CA LYS A 84 11.06 -0.64 11.57
C LYS A 84 12.14 -1.71 11.42
N SER A 85 11.79 -2.90 10.95
CA SER A 85 12.75 -4.01 10.79
C SER A 85 13.90 -3.67 9.82
N MET A 86 13.64 -2.80 8.84
CA MET A 86 14.66 -2.29 7.91
C MET A 86 15.58 -1.23 8.53
N GLY A 87 15.29 -0.74 9.74
CA GLY A 87 16.05 0.34 10.37
C GLY A 87 15.78 1.73 9.77
N ILE A 88 14.72 1.89 8.95
CA ILE A 88 14.37 3.20 8.34
C ILE A 88 14.24 4.27 9.44
N TYR A 89 13.64 3.91 10.57
CA TYR A 89 13.39 4.85 11.67
C TYR A 89 14.62 5.19 12.51
N ASP A 90 15.77 4.58 12.24
CA ASP A 90 17.05 5.04 12.80
C ASP A 90 17.55 6.28 12.07
N ILE A 91 17.17 6.44 10.79
CA ILE A 91 17.53 7.57 9.94
C ILE A 91 16.48 8.68 10.02
N VAL A 92 15.19 8.31 10.05
CA VAL A 92 14.07 9.27 10.00
C VAL A 92 13.08 9.09 11.15
N LYS A 93 12.49 10.18 11.65
CA LYS A 93 11.74 10.17 12.93
C LYS A 93 10.26 10.55 12.82
N HIS A 94 9.70 10.54 11.62
CA HIS A 94 8.30 10.80 11.36
C HIS A 94 7.67 9.68 10.52
N ALA A 95 6.44 9.29 10.83
CA ALA A 95 5.69 8.35 10.01
C ALA A 95 4.19 8.64 10.04
N THR A 96 3.46 8.33 8.96
CA THR A 96 1.99 8.33 8.99
C THR A 96 1.48 6.99 9.48
N TYR A 97 0.69 6.95 10.54
CA TYR A 97 0.08 5.73 11.05
C TYR A 97 -1.26 6.03 11.75
N PRO A 98 -2.39 5.42 11.32
CA PRO A 98 -2.52 4.50 10.18
C PRO A 98 -2.15 5.14 8.85
N GLY A 99 -1.65 4.32 7.92
CA GLY A 99 -1.34 4.71 6.54
C GLY A 99 -2.52 5.30 5.78
N PHE A 100 -2.27 5.95 4.65
CA PHE A 100 -3.34 6.59 3.86
C PHE A 100 -3.26 6.37 2.35
N HIS A 101 -2.10 6.00 1.80
CA HIS A 101 -1.83 5.97 0.37
C HIS A 101 -1.88 4.58 -0.24
N SER A 102 -1.40 3.56 0.48
CA SER A 102 -1.25 2.19 -0.03
C SER A 102 -1.72 1.14 0.98
N MET A 103 -2.45 0.15 0.47
CA MET A 103 -2.85 -1.06 1.17
C MET A 103 -2.91 -2.19 0.11
N PRO A 104 -1.76 -2.80 -0.20
CA PRO A 104 -1.67 -3.70 -1.35
C PRO A 104 -2.50 -4.98 -1.12
N ALA A 105 -2.96 -5.56 -2.23
CA ALA A 105 -3.57 -6.88 -2.25
C ALA A 105 -2.58 -7.88 -2.89
N ASP A 106 -1.82 -8.56 -2.04
CA ASP A 106 -0.97 -9.66 -2.48
C ASP A 106 -1.83 -10.88 -2.81
N HIS A 107 -1.32 -11.75 -3.67
CA HIS A 107 -2.06 -12.92 -4.12
C HIS A 107 -1.19 -14.13 -4.42
N ILE A 108 -1.82 -15.29 -4.41
CA ILE A 108 -1.29 -16.52 -4.98
C ILE A 108 -2.08 -16.82 -6.26
N ALA A 109 -1.34 -17.02 -7.33
CA ALA A 109 -1.82 -17.62 -8.56
C ALA A 109 -0.93 -18.80 -8.96
N ILE A 110 -1.51 -19.76 -9.65
CA ILE A 110 -0.84 -20.95 -10.17
C ILE A 110 -1.06 -21.05 -11.67
N ASN A 111 -0.12 -21.66 -12.40
CA ASN A 111 -0.36 -22.04 -13.79
C ASN A 111 -1.64 -22.88 -13.91
N LYS A 112 -2.50 -22.52 -14.86
CA LYS A 112 -3.84 -23.10 -15.00
C LYS A 112 -3.80 -24.57 -15.41
N GLU A 113 -2.91 -24.97 -16.30
CA GLU A 113 -2.81 -26.37 -16.72
C GLU A 113 -2.39 -27.26 -15.54
N LYS A 114 -1.41 -26.81 -14.76
CA LYS A 114 -0.98 -27.50 -13.55
C LYS A 114 -2.06 -27.55 -12.47
N TRP A 115 -2.88 -26.52 -12.38
CA TRP A 115 -4.06 -26.54 -11.50
C TRP A 115 -5.07 -27.59 -11.94
N ASP A 116 -5.39 -27.63 -13.24
CA ASP A 116 -6.39 -28.52 -13.82
C ASP A 116 -5.93 -30.00 -13.78
N GLU A 117 -4.63 -30.27 -13.70
CA GLU A 117 -4.04 -31.60 -13.46
C GLU A 117 -4.25 -32.12 -12.02
N LEU A 118 -4.53 -31.23 -11.05
CA LEU A 118 -4.69 -31.64 -9.66
C LEU A 118 -6.04 -32.35 -9.42
N PRO A 119 -6.05 -33.45 -8.64
CA PRO A 119 -7.27 -34.02 -8.10
C PRO A 119 -8.13 -33.00 -7.35
N PRO A 120 -9.48 -33.11 -7.38
CA PRO A 120 -10.37 -32.13 -6.76
C PRO A 120 -10.17 -31.92 -5.25
N ASP A 121 -9.74 -32.95 -4.52
CA ASP A 121 -9.39 -32.88 -3.10
C ASP A 121 -8.14 -32.02 -2.87
N LEU A 122 -7.11 -32.16 -3.70
CA LEU A 122 -5.91 -31.31 -3.62
C LEU A 122 -6.20 -29.86 -4.02
N GLN A 123 -7.01 -29.64 -5.05
CA GLN A 123 -7.50 -28.30 -5.39
C GLN A 123 -8.17 -27.65 -4.18
N ARG A 124 -9.09 -28.39 -3.53
CA ARG A 124 -9.80 -27.86 -2.36
C ARG A 124 -8.86 -27.58 -1.18
N ILE A 125 -7.87 -28.45 -0.93
CA ILE A 125 -6.87 -28.24 0.13
C ILE A 125 -6.09 -26.94 -0.11
N ILE A 126 -5.66 -26.69 -1.35
CA ILE A 126 -4.88 -25.49 -1.70
C ILE A 126 -5.72 -24.22 -1.52
N GLU A 127 -6.97 -24.21 -1.97
CA GLU A 127 -7.87 -23.06 -1.80
C GLU A 127 -8.06 -22.73 -0.31
N VAL A 128 -8.38 -23.74 0.52
CA VAL A 128 -8.60 -23.55 1.96
C VAL A 128 -7.31 -23.12 2.67
N ALA A 129 -6.16 -23.69 2.30
CA ALA A 129 -4.88 -23.29 2.85
C ALA A 129 -4.52 -21.85 2.48
N GLY A 130 -4.81 -21.46 1.23
CA GLY A 130 -4.61 -20.10 0.72
C GLY A 130 -5.46 -19.06 1.45
N GLU A 131 -6.75 -19.34 1.65
CA GLU A 131 -7.65 -18.48 2.43
C GLU A 131 -7.18 -18.35 3.89
N ARG A 132 -6.85 -19.47 4.55
CA ARG A 132 -6.35 -19.47 5.92
C ARG A 132 -5.06 -18.67 6.06
N MET A 133 -4.13 -18.85 5.12
CA MET A 133 -2.88 -18.10 5.09
C MET A 133 -3.16 -16.61 4.93
N GLY A 134 -4.09 -16.23 4.04
CA GLY A 134 -4.39 -14.81 3.83
C GLY A 134 -4.98 -14.12 5.07
N PHE A 135 -5.91 -14.78 5.76
CA PHE A 135 -6.41 -14.30 7.05
C PHE A 135 -5.30 -14.20 8.10
N ARG A 136 -4.46 -15.23 8.21
CA ARG A 136 -3.37 -15.25 9.20
C ARG A 136 -2.36 -14.14 8.95
N ASN A 137 -1.98 -13.90 7.69
CA ASN A 137 -1.04 -12.85 7.34
C ASN A 137 -1.61 -11.46 7.66
N SER A 138 -2.86 -11.21 7.28
CA SER A 138 -3.52 -9.92 7.54
C SER A 138 -3.62 -9.64 9.05
N LEU A 139 -4.09 -10.62 9.83
CA LEU A 139 -4.17 -10.49 11.30
C LEU A 139 -2.79 -10.34 11.96
N SER A 140 -1.78 -11.06 11.47
CA SER A 140 -0.41 -10.93 12.01
C SER A 140 0.13 -9.54 11.73
N ALA A 141 -0.10 -8.99 10.53
CA ALA A 141 0.32 -7.65 10.17
C ALA A 141 -0.34 -6.58 11.06
N ASP A 142 -1.63 -6.71 11.36
CA ASP A 142 -2.31 -5.78 12.27
C ASP A 142 -1.67 -5.77 13.67
N VAL A 143 -1.39 -6.96 14.21
CA VAL A 143 -0.75 -7.09 15.53
C VAL A 143 0.67 -6.53 15.51
N THR A 144 1.50 -6.90 14.52
CA THR A 144 2.89 -6.45 14.47
C THR A 144 3.00 -4.95 14.22
N ASN A 145 2.13 -4.38 13.40
CA ASN A 145 2.08 -2.92 13.19
C ASN A 145 1.68 -2.18 14.46
N HIS A 146 0.71 -2.69 15.23
CA HIS A 146 0.33 -2.09 16.50
C HIS A 146 1.47 -2.11 17.53
N LEU A 147 2.17 -3.24 17.64
CA LEU A 147 3.34 -3.36 18.52
C LEU A 147 4.48 -2.43 18.06
N ALA A 148 4.76 -2.40 16.76
CA ALA A 148 5.78 -1.51 16.19
C ALA A 148 5.45 -0.03 16.46
N ALA A 149 4.19 0.37 16.37
CA ALA A 149 3.77 1.73 16.70
C ALA A 149 4.14 2.12 18.13
N GLN A 150 3.82 1.28 19.11
CA GLN A 150 4.16 1.51 20.51
C GLN A 150 5.67 1.61 20.73
N GLU A 151 6.43 0.69 20.15
CA GLU A 151 7.88 0.65 20.29
C GLU A 151 8.56 1.85 19.62
N LEU A 152 8.07 2.28 18.45
CA LEU A 152 8.60 3.44 17.72
C LEU A 152 8.29 4.75 18.43
N GLN A 153 7.08 4.92 18.97
CA GLN A 153 6.74 6.09 19.78
C GLN A 153 7.61 6.16 21.04
N ALA A 154 7.82 5.04 21.72
CA ALA A 154 8.73 4.97 22.86
C ALA A 154 10.19 5.30 22.48
N ALA A 155 10.58 5.00 21.24
CA ALA A 155 11.88 5.36 20.66
C ALA A 155 11.94 6.77 20.05
N GLY A 156 10.90 7.59 20.24
CA GLY A 156 10.88 9.01 19.83
C GLY A 156 10.45 9.28 18.39
N VAL A 157 9.88 8.29 17.69
CA VAL A 157 9.26 8.50 16.37
C VAL A 157 7.88 9.14 16.54
N THR A 158 7.61 10.20 15.78
CA THR A 158 6.29 10.83 15.76
C THR A 158 5.40 10.15 14.73
N LEU A 159 4.27 9.60 15.19
CA LEU A 159 3.25 9.00 14.33
C LEU A 159 2.11 10.00 14.07
N TYR A 160 1.81 10.24 12.80
CA TYR A 160 0.75 11.14 12.36
C TYR A 160 -0.47 10.34 11.91
N ASP A 161 -1.56 10.46 12.66
CA ASP A 161 -2.88 10.00 12.23
C ASP A 161 -3.61 11.16 11.55
N TRP A 162 -3.67 11.11 10.22
CA TRP A 162 -4.33 12.14 9.44
C TRP A 162 -5.83 12.19 9.73
N SER A 163 -6.37 13.39 9.83
CA SER A 163 -7.80 13.59 10.05
C SER A 163 -8.64 13.02 8.90
N ALA A 164 -9.93 12.81 9.14
CA ALA A 164 -10.86 12.40 8.08
C ALA A 164 -10.91 13.42 6.92
N GLU A 165 -10.73 14.71 7.22
CA GLU A 165 -10.65 15.79 6.24
C GLU A 165 -9.41 15.67 5.36
N ASP A 166 -8.23 15.47 5.98
CA ASP A 166 -6.95 15.30 5.28
C ASP A 166 -6.97 14.06 4.38
N ARG A 167 -7.45 12.93 4.92
CA ARG A 167 -7.65 11.69 4.16
C ARG A 167 -8.64 11.91 3.01
N GLY A 168 -9.67 12.73 3.22
CA GLY A 168 -10.64 13.14 2.20
C GLY A 168 -10.01 13.95 1.07
N ALA A 169 -9.13 14.90 1.40
CA ALA A 169 -8.39 15.69 0.42
C ALA A 169 -7.50 14.80 -0.47
N PHE A 170 -6.74 13.89 0.13
CA PHE A 170 -5.94 12.90 -0.62
C PHE A 170 -6.82 12.02 -1.51
N ARG A 171 -7.89 11.45 -0.93
CA ARG A 171 -8.83 10.57 -1.66
C ARG A 171 -9.46 11.25 -2.88
N LYS A 172 -9.72 12.56 -2.82
CA LYS A 172 -10.24 13.32 -3.96
C LYS A 172 -9.24 13.36 -5.13
N VAL A 173 -7.97 13.60 -4.84
CA VAL A 173 -6.91 13.60 -5.86
C VAL A 173 -6.68 12.19 -6.41
N ALA A 174 -6.65 11.19 -5.52
CA ALA A 174 -6.52 9.79 -5.91
C ALA A 174 -7.65 9.36 -6.86
N GLN A 175 -8.91 9.65 -6.54
CA GLN A 175 -10.06 9.33 -7.41
C GLN A 175 -9.95 9.97 -8.80
N ALA A 176 -9.51 11.22 -8.90
CA ALA A 176 -9.31 11.85 -10.20
C ALA A 176 -8.26 11.09 -11.03
N LYS A 177 -7.14 10.69 -10.41
CA LYS A 177 -6.11 9.90 -11.07
C LYS A 177 -6.59 8.49 -11.43
N TRP A 178 -7.44 7.88 -10.60
CA TRP A 178 -8.04 6.57 -10.88
C TRP A 178 -8.88 6.61 -12.16
N GLN A 179 -9.63 7.70 -12.39
CA GLN A 179 -10.40 7.86 -13.63
C GLN A 179 -9.50 7.95 -14.86
N GLU A 180 -8.38 8.68 -14.79
CA GLU A 180 -7.41 8.72 -15.90
C GLU A 180 -6.83 7.34 -16.23
N TRP A 181 -6.57 6.50 -15.23
CA TRP A 181 -6.10 5.14 -15.42
C TRP A 181 -7.20 4.20 -15.92
N ALA A 182 -8.43 4.37 -15.44
CA ALA A 182 -9.58 3.62 -15.88
C ALA A 182 -9.82 3.77 -17.40
N ASP A 183 -9.48 4.93 -17.96
CA ASP A 183 -9.64 5.20 -19.40
C ASP A 183 -8.54 4.55 -20.27
N ARG A 184 -7.50 3.94 -19.66
CA ARG A 184 -6.40 3.29 -20.40
C ARG A 184 -6.80 1.93 -20.97
N THR A 185 -7.57 1.12 -20.24
CA THR A 185 -8.07 -0.18 -20.73
C THR A 185 -9.45 -0.53 -20.17
N PRO A 186 -10.25 -1.37 -20.87
CA PRO A 186 -11.53 -1.85 -20.35
C PRO A 186 -11.41 -2.58 -19.00
N GLU A 187 -10.31 -3.29 -18.76
CA GLU A 187 -10.03 -4.00 -17.50
C GLU A 187 -9.76 -3.00 -16.37
N ALA A 188 -8.97 -1.96 -16.63
CA ALA A 188 -8.71 -0.90 -15.66
C ALA A 188 -10.02 -0.20 -15.26
N ARG A 189 -10.89 0.12 -16.23
CA ARG A 189 -12.23 0.68 -15.94
C ARG A 189 -13.05 -0.23 -15.04
N LYS A 190 -13.15 -1.53 -15.38
CA LYS A 190 -13.91 -2.49 -14.56
C LYS A 190 -13.44 -2.54 -13.10
N ILE A 191 -12.12 -2.50 -12.87
CA ILE A 191 -11.55 -2.53 -11.51
C ILE A 191 -11.87 -1.23 -10.77
N VAL A 192 -11.66 -0.08 -11.41
CA VAL A 192 -11.92 1.23 -10.78
C VAL A 192 -13.40 1.39 -10.45
N ASP A 193 -14.30 1.08 -11.40
CA ASP A 193 -15.74 1.15 -11.17
C ASP A 193 -16.16 0.22 -10.01
N SER A 194 -15.65 -1.02 -9.99
CA SER A 194 -15.90 -1.96 -8.89
C SER A 194 -15.42 -1.43 -7.53
N HIS A 195 -14.28 -0.73 -7.49
CA HIS A 195 -13.75 -0.16 -6.25
C HIS A 195 -14.58 1.04 -5.79
N ILE A 196 -14.98 1.93 -6.71
CA ILE A 196 -15.84 3.08 -6.42
C ILE A 196 -17.19 2.61 -5.84
N GLU A 197 -17.83 1.61 -6.44
CA GLU A 197 -19.09 1.07 -5.93
C GLU A 197 -18.93 0.45 -4.53
N PHE A 198 -17.81 -0.24 -4.27
CA PHE A 198 -17.50 -0.72 -2.92
C PHE A 198 -17.32 0.42 -1.91
N MET A 199 -16.62 1.49 -2.30
CA MET A 199 -16.43 2.66 -1.43
C MET A 199 -17.75 3.39 -1.13
N LYS A 200 -18.68 3.46 -2.08
CA LYS A 200 -20.04 3.98 -1.87
C LYS A 200 -20.83 3.10 -0.91
N MET A 201 -20.76 1.78 -1.07
CA MET A 201 -21.40 0.81 -0.16
C MET A 201 -20.93 1.00 1.30
N LEU A 202 -19.66 1.33 1.50
CA LEU A 202 -19.08 1.62 2.81
C LEU A 202 -19.35 3.06 3.30
N GLY A 203 -19.98 3.92 2.51
CA GLY A 203 -20.21 5.33 2.84
C GLY A 203 -18.95 6.20 2.87
N LEU A 204 -17.85 5.74 2.26
CA LEU A 204 -16.58 6.48 2.21
C LEU A 204 -16.60 7.64 1.20
N ILE A 205 -17.44 7.51 0.18
CA ILE A 205 -17.69 8.53 -0.85
C ILE A 205 -19.19 8.61 -1.11
N LYS A 206 -19.64 9.78 -1.58
CA LYS A 206 -21.03 10.03 -1.96
C LYS A 206 -21.28 9.64 -3.42
N ASP A 207 -22.54 9.48 -3.78
CA ASP A 207 -23.00 9.27 -5.17
C ASP A 207 -22.65 10.42 -6.11
#